data_AF-A0A958IID8-F1
#
_entry.id   AF-A0A958IID8-F1
#
_cell.length_a   1.000
_cell.length_b   1.000
_cell.length_c   1.000
_cell.angle_alpha   90.00
_cell.angle_beta   90.00
_cell.angle_gamma   90.00
#
_symmetry.space_group_name_H-M   'P 1'
#
loop_
_entity.id
_entity.type
_entity.pdbx_description
1 polymer ?
#
loop_
_entity_poly.entity_id
_entity_poly.type
_entity_poly.pdbx_seq_one_letter_code
_entity_poly.pdbx_strand_id
1 'polypeptide(L)' 'MLRPEIVKMDQLSREKAELLLEKEVVVNTKIEQDKKEMRIFIELADGKFFLVKYDLHAKSKTYFFEQKNIIKK' A
#
# COMPACT_ATOMS: atom_id res chain seq x y z
N MET A 1 4.73 21.52 -1.97
CA MET A 1 4.67 20.11 -2.42
C MET A 1 4.50 19.24 -1.17
N LEU A 2 3.33 18.63 -0.98
CA LEU A 2 3.07 17.70 0.13
C LEU A 2 3.81 16.38 -0.17
N ARG A 3 4.48 15.79 0.83
CA ARG A 3 5.12 14.47 0.70
C ARG A 3 4.27 13.45 1.45
N PRO A 4 3.73 12.41 0.80
CA PRO A 4 3.05 11.33 1.51
C PRO A 4 4.03 10.64 2.47
N GLU A 5 3.59 10.38 3.70
CA GLU A 5 4.36 9.60 4.66
C GLU A 5 4.04 8.12 4.47
N ILE A 6 5.08 7.32 4.24
CA ILE A 6 4.99 5.89 4.02
C ILE A 6 5.30 5.21 5.35
N VAL A 7 4.27 4.73 6.06
CA VAL A 7 4.41 4.09 7.38
C VAL A 7 4.41 2.58 7.23
N LYS A 8 5.50 1.91 7.63
CA LYS A 8 5.61 0.46 7.55
C LYS A 8 4.61 -0.18 8.52
N MET A 9 3.73 -1.03 8.01
CA MET A 9 2.78 -1.76 8.86
C MET A 9 3.50 -2.83 9.70
N ASP A 10 3.10 -2.95 10.96
CA ASP A 10 3.36 -4.13 11.77
C ASP A 10 2.54 -5.34 11.29
N GLN A 11 2.80 -6.52 11.85
CA GLN A 11 2.16 -7.77 11.42
C GLN A 11 0.63 -7.73 11.55
N LEU A 12 0.09 -7.20 12.65
CA LEU A 12 -1.35 -7.14 12.88
C LEU A 12 -2.02 -6.16 11.89
N SER A 13 -1.39 -5.01 11.69
CA SER A 13 -1.83 -4.01 10.72
C SER A 13 -1.84 -4.56 9.28
N ARG A 14 -0.87 -5.40 8.94
CA ARG A 14 -0.81 -6.10 7.66
C ARG A 14 -1.96 -7.10 7.51
N GLU A 15 -2.19 -7.99 8.48
CA GLU A 15 -3.27 -8.98 8.39
C GLU A 15 -4.63 -8.29 8.23
N LYS A 16 -4.81 -7.16 8.93
CA LYS A 16 -5.99 -6.32 8.77
C LYS A 16 -6.09 -5.72 7.36
N ALA A 17 -4.99 -5.24 6.79
CA ALA A 17 -4.97 -4.71 5.42
C ALA A 17 -5.31 -5.79 4.38
N GLU A 18 -4.74 -7.00 4.51
CA GLU A 18 -5.06 -8.15 3.65
C GLU A 18 -6.56 -8.50 3.75
N LEU A 19 -7.11 -8.57 4.97
CA LEU A 19 -8.55 -8.80 5.19
C LEU A 19 -9.44 -7.69 4.62
N LEU A 20 -9.00 -6.43 4.69
CA LEU A 20 -9.72 -5.30 4.11
C LEU A 20 -9.70 -5.36 2.58
N LEU A 21 -8.56 -5.69 1.98
CA LEU A 21 -8.43 -5.88 0.53
C LEU A 21 -9.32 -7.01 0.00
N GLU A 22 -9.56 -8.05 0.79
CA GLU A 22 -10.47 -9.14 0.42
C GLU A 22 -11.96 -8.78 0.55
N LYS A 23 -12.31 -7.85 1.46
CA LYS A 23 -13.69 -7.53 1.81
C LYS A 23 -14.22 -6.24 1.19
N GLU A 24 -13.35 -5.27 0.95
CA GLU A 24 -13.73 -3.96 0.45
C GLU A 24 -13.62 -3.87 -1.08
N VAL A 25 -14.38 -2.94 -1.65
CA VAL A 25 -14.34 -2.68 -3.08
C VAL A 25 -13.08 -1.86 -3.39
N VAL A 26 -12.15 -2.46 -4.13
CA VAL A 26 -11.02 -1.76 -4.73
C VAL A 26 -11.53 -0.88 -5.87
N VAL A 27 -11.37 0.44 -5.76
CA VAL A 27 -11.87 1.40 -6.76
C VAL A 27 -10.77 1.84 -7.73
N ASN A 28 -9.51 1.74 -7.32
CA ASN A 28 -8.39 2.09 -8.17
C ASN A 28 -7.14 1.29 -7.77
N THR A 29 -6.41 0.83 -8.78
CA THR A 29 -5.16 0.07 -8.62
C THR A 29 -4.15 0.60 -9.62
N LYS A 30 -2.98 1.03 -9.13
CA LYS A 30 -1.86 1.43 -9.96
C LYS A 30 -0.67 0.52 -9.68
N ILE A 31 -0.05 0.01 -10.74
CA ILE A 31 1.15 -0.81 -10.63
C ILE A 31 2.32 -0.04 -11.24
N GLU A 32 3.38 0.15 -10.47
CA GLU A 32 4.65 0.70 -10.93
C GLU A 32 5.73 -0.34 -10.74
N GLN A 33 6.46 -0.66 -11.81
CA GLN A 33 7.53 -1.65 -11.76
C GLN A 33 8.82 -1.04 -12.28
N ASP A 34 9.88 -1.18 -11.48
CA ASP A 34 11.26 -0.92 -11.84
C ASP A 34 12.04 -2.24 -11.95
N LYS A 35 13.30 -2.18 -12.39
CA LYS A 35 14.16 -3.37 -12.54
C LYS A 35 14.37 -4.16 -11.23
N LYS A 36 14.18 -3.54 -10.07
CA LYS A 36 14.45 -4.13 -8.74
C LYS A 36 13.20 -4.34 -7.89
N GLU A 37 12.11 -3.64 -8.20
CA GLU A 37 10.99 -3.47 -7.28
C GLU A 37 9.68 -3.31 -8.05
N MET A 38 8.61 -3.89 -7.52
CA MET A 38 7.24 -3.63 -7.98
C MET A 38 6.45 -3.00 -6.83
N ARG A 39 5.74 -1.92 -7.12
CA ARG A 39 4.86 -1.18 -6.22
C ARG A 39 3.43 -1.28 -6.72
N ILE A 40 2.52 -1.75 -5.88
CA ILE A 40 1.09 -1.77 -6.15
C ILE A 40 0.44 -0.77 -5.21
N PHE A 41 -0.14 0.27 -5.77
CA PHE A 41 -0.95 1.26 -5.06
C PHE A 41 -2.40 0.82 -5.18
N ILE A 42 -3.08 0.68 -4.05
CA ILE A 42 -4.47 0.22 -3.98
C ILE A 42 -5.27 1.26 -3.21
N GLU A 43 -6.34 1.74 -3.83
CA GLU A 43 -7.30 2.66 -3.25
C GLU A 43 -8.64 1.93 -3.09
N LEU A 44 -9.16 1.98 -1.87
CA LEU A 44 -10.45 1.41 -1.51
C LEU A 44 -11.56 2.45 -1.62
N ALA A 45 -12.79 1.98 -1.81
CA ALA A 45 -13.97 2.84 -1.94
C ALA A 45 -14.21 3.78 -0.75
N ASP A 46 -13.72 3.43 0.44
CA ASP A 46 -13.85 4.21 1.66
C ASP A 46 -12.75 5.28 1.82
N GLY A 47 -11.86 5.40 0.82
CA GLY A 47 -10.76 6.37 0.80
C GLY A 47 -9.49 5.91 1.52
N LYS A 48 -9.40 4.64 1.95
CA LYS A 48 -8.13 4.07 2.41
C LYS A 48 -7.19 3.82 1.24
N PHE A 49 -5.90 4.06 1.49
CA PHE A 49 -4.82 3.86 0.52
C PHE A 49 -3.76 2.92 1.07
N PHE A 50 -3.44 1.89 0.29
CA PHE A 50 -2.40 0.92 0.59
C PHE A 50 -1.32 0.96 -0.50
N LEU A 51 -0.06 0.92 -0.08
CA LEU A 51 1.08 0.65 -0.95
C LEU A 51 1.64 -0.73 -0.58
N VAL A 52 1.64 -1.63 -1.55
CA VAL A 52 2.27 -2.94 -1.46
C VAL A 52 3.57 -2.92 -2.26
N LYS A 53 4.70 -3.20 -1.61
CA LYS A 53 6.02 -3.22 -2.23
C LYS A 53 6.55 -4.65 -2.30
N TYR A 54 6.96 -5.08 -3.49
CA TYR A 54 7.59 -6.38 -3.75
C TYR A 54 9.03 -6.18 -4.23
N ASP A 55 9.98 -6.84 -3.56
CA ASP A 55 11.35 -6.94 -4.04
C ASP A 55 11.47 -8.08 -5.06
N LEU A 56 11.79 -7.74 -6.32
CA LEU A 56 11.87 -8.69 -7.44
C LEU A 56 13.15 -9.54 -7.37
N HIS A 57 14.22 -9.04 -6.77
CA HIS A 57 15.49 -9.75 -6.64
C HIS A 57 15.43 -10.80 -5.51
N ALA A 58 14.82 -10.43 -4.37
CA ALA A 58 14.70 -11.31 -3.21
C ALA A 58 13.51 -12.28 -3.31
N LYS A 59 12.64 -12.15 -4.32
CA LYS A 59 11.41 -12.94 -4.52
C LYS A 59 10.53 -13.09 -3.27
N SER A 60 10.60 -12.18 -2.28
CA SER A 60 9.99 -12.48 -0.97
C SER A 60 9.73 -11.33 0.00
N LYS A 61 9.99 -10.07 -0.34
CA LYS A 61 9.75 -8.97 0.61
C LYS A 61 8.53 -8.16 0.19
N THR A 62 7.39 -8.50 0.78
CA THR A 62 6.12 -7.76 0.68
C THR A 62 6.00 -6.80 1.86
N TYR A 63 5.95 -5.50 1.60
CA TYR A 63 5.69 -4.50 2.63
C TYR A 63 4.37 -3.80 2.35
N PHE A 64 3.55 -3.66 3.38
CA PHE A 64 2.31 -2.90 3.34
C PHE A 64 2.52 -1.56 4.04
N PHE A 65 2.04 -0.49 3.41
CA PHE A 65 2.06 0.84 3.97
C PHE A 65 0.68 1.48 3.80
N GLU A 66 0.13 2.02 4.89
CA GLU A 66 -1.05 2.88 4.80
C GLU A 66 -0.56 4.29 4.43
N GLN A 67 -1.07 4.84 3.34
CA GLN A 67 -0.79 6.22 2.97
C GLN A 67 -1.84 7.13 3.60
N LYS A 68 -1.46 7.85 4.66
CA LYS A 68 -2.33 8.89 5.24
C LYS A 68 -2.14 10.20 4.48
N ASN A 69 -3.23 10.74 3.95
CA ASN A 69 -3.24 12.09 3.43
C ASN A 69 -3.24 13.07 4.62
N ILE A 70 -2.06 13.58 5.00
CA ILE A 70 -1.96 14.61 6.05
C ILE A 70 -2.36 15.95 5.41
N ILE A 71 -3.64 16.28 5.48
CA ILE A 71 -4.13 17.64 5.25
C ILE A 71 -3.79 18.41 6.53
N LYS A 72 -2.65 19.12 6.56
CA LYS A 72 -2.42 20.12 7.61
C LYS A 72 -3.31 21.33 7.28
N LYS A 73 -4.35 21.50 8.12
CA LYS A 73 -5.18 22.70 8.17
C LYS A 73 -4.34 23.93 8.51
#